data_AF-A0A258M7T7-F1
#
_entry.id   AF-A0A258M7T7-F1
#
_cell.length_a   1.000
_cell.length_b   1.000
_cell.length_c   1.000
_cell.angle_alpha   90.00
_cell.angle_beta   90.00
_cell.angle_gamma   90.00
#
_symmetry.space_group_name_H-M   'P 1'
#
loop_
_entity.id
_entity.type
_entity.pdbx_description
1 polymer ?
#
loop_
_entity_poly.entity_id
_entity_poly.type
_entity_poly.pdbx_seq_one_letter_code
_entity_poly.pdbx_strand_id
1 'polypeptide(L)'
;MSTTTTGSVDQAAGLRNIFGAELSRVICIASTLDPDSTIHLGHGTAHSIKQLGHRVLLIDEIALSDRKTMSGFLYPVRYDLGQVFTSSINLARSIKAIEENFWYATSVKLRPEIAHRFAKYPQLDQRLVNHEIDIDYIVFPTIDPQANIVAYYGSNIKRILVTASDQDSLKKAMVMIRQMAILQIDEPLSVLIVGGEDEAAGSQAFEKLHNASVSALEQPLDFIGWIKALTAERVELDPDDLTWNPVSKGETHEFVMPMGFFKAISAKITS
;
A
#
# COMPACT_ATOMS: atom_id res chain seq x y z
N MET A 1 27.11 39.05 -32.64
CA MET A 1 26.41 37.82 -33.07
C MET A 1 26.34 36.90 -31.86
N SER A 2 25.18 36.84 -31.21
CA SER A 2 24.95 36.01 -30.03
C SER A 2 24.17 34.78 -30.48
N THR A 3 24.81 33.60 -30.46
CA THR A 3 24.16 32.32 -30.71
C THR A 3 23.43 31.90 -29.43
N THR A 4 22.13 32.18 -29.39
CA THR A 4 21.22 31.66 -28.38
C THR A 4 21.03 30.17 -28.64
N THR A 5 21.60 29.33 -27.79
CA THR A 5 21.30 27.91 -27.72
C THR A 5 19.84 27.77 -27.30
N THR A 6 18.96 27.52 -28.27
CA THR A 6 17.60 27.04 -28.02
C THR A 6 17.72 25.73 -27.25
N GLY A 7 17.37 25.77 -25.96
CA GLY A 7 17.24 24.58 -25.14
C GLY A 7 16.37 23.57 -25.86
N SER A 8 16.88 22.36 -26.00
CA SER A 8 16.14 21.22 -26.53
C SER A 8 14.96 20.97 -25.60
N VAL A 9 13.81 21.59 -25.90
CA VAL A 9 12.53 21.12 -25.39
C VAL A 9 12.43 19.70 -25.92
N ASP A 10 12.47 18.73 -25.02
CA ASP A 10 12.36 17.30 -25.34
C ASP A 10 11.02 17.07 -26.05
N GLN A 11 11.06 17.07 -27.39
CA GLN A 11 9.89 16.91 -28.23
C GLN A 11 9.24 15.53 -28.02
N ALA A 12 9.99 14.55 -27.50
CA ALA A 12 9.45 13.25 -27.13
C ALA A 12 8.59 13.33 -25.86
N ALA A 13 8.96 14.16 -24.87
CA ALA A 13 8.11 14.44 -23.70
C ALA A 13 6.79 15.13 -24.11
N GLY A 14 6.86 16.05 -25.09
CA GLY A 14 5.69 16.68 -25.68
C GLY A 14 4.75 15.68 -26.37
N LEU A 15 5.31 14.72 -27.12
CA LEU A 15 4.53 13.68 -27.79
C LEU A 15 3.97 12.62 -26.82
N ARG A 16 4.68 12.26 -25.75
CA ARG A 16 4.16 11.37 -24.68
C ARG A 16 2.95 11.98 -23.95
N ASN A 17 2.93 13.30 -23.79
CA ASN A 17 1.75 14.03 -23.28
C ASN A 17 0.59 14.07 -24.30
N ILE A 18 0.87 14.00 -25.61
CA ILE A 18 -0.13 14.05 -26.68
C ILE A 18 -0.71 12.66 -27.00
N PHE A 19 0.09 11.61 -26.91
CA PHE A 19 -0.33 10.21 -27.13
C PHE A 19 -0.67 9.45 -25.84
N GLY A 20 -0.56 10.11 -24.69
CA GLY A 20 -0.98 9.61 -23.38
C GLY A 20 -0.20 8.37 -22.95
N ALA A 21 1.00 8.55 -22.39
CA ALA A 21 1.57 7.48 -21.57
C ALA A 21 0.59 7.18 -20.43
N GLU A 22 0.04 5.97 -20.41
CA GLU A 22 -0.90 5.54 -19.38
C GLU A 22 -0.17 5.55 -18.03
N LEU A 23 -0.58 6.44 -17.13
CA LEU A 23 0.00 6.51 -15.79
C LEU A 23 -0.40 5.25 -15.01
N SER A 24 0.54 4.74 -14.22
CA SER A 24 0.29 3.59 -13.36
C SER A 24 -0.90 3.85 -12.42
N ARG A 25 -1.76 2.85 -12.24
CA ARG A 25 -2.83 2.91 -11.26
C ARG A 25 -2.24 2.67 -9.86
N VAL A 26 -2.43 3.63 -8.96
CA VAL A 26 -1.94 3.54 -7.59
C VAL A 26 -3.00 2.91 -6.70
N ILE A 27 -2.63 1.87 -5.97
CA ILE A 27 -3.48 1.16 -5.02
C ILE A 27 -2.94 1.39 -3.60
N CYS A 28 -3.66 2.20 -2.84
CA CYS A 28 -3.46 2.37 -1.41
C CYS A 28 -4.23 1.27 -0.67
N ILE A 29 -3.52 0.38 0.03
CA ILE A 29 -4.13 -0.58 0.94
C ILE A 29 -3.91 -0.11 2.37
N ALA A 30 -4.85 0.69 2.87
CA ALA A 30 -4.86 1.15 4.25
C ALA A 30 -5.34 0.02 5.16
N SER A 31 -4.60 -0.28 6.22
CA SER A 31 -4.90 -1.43 7.07
C SER A 31 -4.85 -1.06 8.54
N THR A 32 -5.89 -1.46 9.30
CA THR A 32 -5.88 -1.36 10.76
C THR A 32 -5.24 -2.56 11.46
N LEU A 33 -4.82 -3.56 10.69
CA LEU A 33 -4.11 -4.73 11.20
C LEU A 33 -2.72 -4.32 11.70
N ASP A 34 -2.01 -5.25 12.33
CA ASP A 34 -0.63 -5.00 12.70
C ASP A 34 0.28 -4.75 11.47
N PRO A 35 1.44 -4.12 11.65
CA PRO A 35 2.31 -3.75 10.54
C PRO A 35 2.79 -4.94 9.70
N ASP A 36 3.06 -6.10 10.30
CA ASP A 36 3.56 -7.26 9.56
C ASP A 36 2.45 -7.90 8.73
N SER A 37 1.25 -8.06 9.29
CA SER A 37 0.06 -8.47 8.53
C SER A 37 -0.23 -7.53 7.36
N THR A 38 -0.03 -6.22 7.55
CA THR A 38 -0.22 -5.19 6.52
C THR A 38 0.79 -5.31 5.38
N ILE A 39 2.05 -5.65 5.69
CA ILE A 39 3.09 -5.93 4.68
C ILE A 39 2.71 -7.18 3.87
N HIS A 40 2.33 -8.27 4.55
CA HIS A 40 1.92 -9.51 3.88
C HIS A 40 0.67 -9.34 3.01
N LEU A 41 -0.25 -8.51 3.47
CA LEU A 41 -1.45 -8.10 2.75
C LEU A 41 -1.09 -7.46 1.40
N GLY A 42 -0.22 -6.45 1.42
CA GLY A 42 0.23 -5.79 0.21
C GLY A 42 1.03 -6.73 -0.71
N HIS A 43 1.90 -7.55 -0.12
CA HIS A 43 2.72 -8.51 -0.88
C HIS A 43 1.89 -9.56 -1.60
N GLY A 44 0.96 -10.23 -0.91
CA GLY A 44 0.10 -11.23 -1.53
C GLY A 44 -0.85 -10.62 -2.57
N THR A 45 -1.34 -9.40 -2.33
CA THR A 45 -2.16 -8.67 -3.32
C THR A 45 -1.36 -8.36 -4.57
N ALA A 46 -0.14 -7.85 -4.42
CA ALA A 46 0.74 -7.52 -5.54
C ALA A 46 1.13 -8.77 -6.34
N HIS A 47 1.39 -9.90 -5.67
CA HIS A 47 1.66 -11.17 -6.32
C HIS A 47 0.45 -11.71 -7.09
N SER A 48 -0.75 -11.57 -6.54
CA SER A 48 -1.99 -11.96 -7.22
C SER A 48 -2.26 -11.10 -8.47
N ILE A 49 -2.02 -9.78 -8.42
CA ILE A 49 -2.11 -8.91 -9.62
C ILE A 49 -1.05 -9.30 -10.66
N LYS A 50 0.17 -9.61 -10.23
CA LYS A 50 1.23 -10.13 -11.11
C LYS A 50 0.83 -11.43 -11.80
N GLN A 51 0.19 -12.36 -11.09
CA GLN A 51 -0.32 -13.62 -11.67
C GLN A 51 -1.39 -13.42 -12.75
N LEU A 52 -2.07 -12.27 -12.76
CA LEU A 52 -3.01 -11.88 -13.82
C LEU A 52 -2.30 -11.30 -15.07
N GLY A 53 -0.96 -11.25 -15.07
CA GLY A 53 -0.14 -10.80 -16.20
C GLY A 53 0.23 -9.32 -16.17
N HIS A 54 -0.11 -8.60 -15.11
CA HIS A 54 0.19 -7.18 -14.97
C HIS A 54 1.58 -6.93 -14.36
N ARG A 55 2.15 -5.77 -14.68
CA ARG A 55 3.42 -5.28 -14.14
C ARG A 55 3.19 -4.49 -12.87
N VAL A 56 3.75 -4.97 -11.76
CA VAL A 56 3.43 -4.47 -10.43
C VAL A 56 4.66 -3.98 -9.71
N LEU A 57 4.59 -2.77 -9.15
CA LEU A 57 5.56 -2.23 -8.20
C LEU A 57 4.94 -2.28 -6.79
N LEU A 58 5.51 -3.10 -5.91
CA LEU A 58 5.19 -3.10 -4.49
C LEU A 58 6.07 -2.09 -3.75
N ILE A 59 5.47 -1.20 -2.96
CA ILE A 59 6.17 -0.22 -2.14
C ILE A 59 5.96 -0.55 -0.67
N ASP A 60 7.05 -0.79 0.04
CA ASP A 60 7.04 -0.97 1.49
C ASP A 60 7.38 0.34 2.20
N GLU A 61 6.38 0.97 2.82
CA GLU A 61 6.53 2.23 3.55
C GLU A 61 6.59 2.07 5.08
N ILE A 62 6.47 0.84 5.57
CA ILE A 62 6.37 0.57 7.01
C ILE A 62 7.77 0.53 7.63
N ALA A 63 7.99 1.37 8.64
CA ALA A 63 9.30 1.49 9.28
C ALA A 63 9.70 0.18 9.98
N LEU A 64 10.99 -0.12 9.99
CA LEU A 64 11.52 -1.30 10.69
C LEU A 64 11.24 -1.27 12.20
N SER A 65 11.06 -0.08 12.79
CA SER A 65 10.71 0.10 14.21
C SER A 65 9.29 -0.35 14.55
N ASP A 66 8.40 -0.38 13.57
CA ASP A 66 6.98 -0.69 13.77
C ASP A 66 6.69 -2.18 13.58
N ARG A 67 7.62 -2.91 12.95
CA ARG A 67 7.54 -4.35 12.72
C ARG A 67 7.69 -5.13 14.02
N LYS A 68 6.96 -6.23 14.16
CA LYS A 68 6.95 -7.06 15.37
C LYS A 68 7.84 -8.28 15.22
N THR A 69 7.67 -9.02 14.13
CA THR A 69 8.34 -10.30 13.89
C THR A 69 9.31 -10.23 12.71
N MET A 70 9.07 -9.34 11.75
CA MET A 70 9.96 -9.12 10.62
C MET A 70 11.16 -8.25 10.99
N SER A 71 12.36 -8.86 11.02
CA SER A 71 13.62 -8.15 11.34
C SER A 71 14.18 -7.29 10.19
N GLY A 72 13.53 -7.29 9.03
CA GLY A 72 13.97 -6.57 7.85
C GLY A 72 12.88 -6.36 6.80
N PHE A 73 13.26 -5.73 5.70
CA PHE A 73 12.41 -5.60 4.51
C PHE A 73 12.27 -6.94 3.78
N LEU A 74 11.14 -7.14 3.10
CA LEU A 74 10.87 -8.35 2.30
C LEU A 74 12.00 -8.62 1.29
N TYR A 75 12.51 -7.54 0.68
CA TYR A 75 13.63 -7.61 -0.23
C TYR A 75 14.66 -6.55 0.12
N PRO A 76 15.97 -6.88 0.12
CA PRO A 76 17.00 -5.90 0.40
C PRO A 76 17.11 -4.89 -0.75
N VAL A 77 16.94 -3.61 -0.43
CA VAL A 77 17.07 -2.47 -1.34
C VAL A 77 18.12 -1.50 -0.78
N ARG A 78 18.95 -0.91 -1.64
CA ARG A 78 20.04 -0.02 -1.22
C ARG A 78 19.59 1.41 -0.93
N TYR A 79 18.57 1.87 -1.64
CA TYR A 79 18.13 3.25 -1.60
C TYR A 79 16.61 3.32 -1.49
N ASP A 80 16.15 4.29 -0.71
CA ASP A 80 14.72 4.52 -0.45
C ASP A 80 14.14 5.56 -1.40
N LEU A 81 12.85 5.47 -1.72
CA LEU A 81 12.13 6.43 -2.55
C LEU A 81 12.17 7.84 -1.96
N GLY A 82 12.25 8.02 -0.64
CA GLY A 82 12.47 9.34 -0.04
C GLY A 82 13.73 10.03 -0.59
N GLN A 83 14.80 9.27 -0.85
CA GLN A 83 16.04 9.80 -1.44
C GLN A 83 15.89 10.14 -2.93
N VAL A 84 14.95 9.51 -3.63
CA VAL A 84 14.59 9.87 -5.01
C VAL A 84 13.81 11.18 -5.03
N PHE A 85 12.87 11.34 -4.10
CA PHE A 85 12.05 12.54 -3.99
C PHE A 85 12.85 13.77 -3.55
N THR A 86 14.00 13.61 -2.90
CA THR A 86 14.95 14.71 -2.63
C THR A 86 15.95 14.97 -3.76
N SER A 87 15.87 14.20 -4.86
CA SER A 87 16.83 14.20 -5.98
C SER A 87 18.25 13.72 -5.61
N SER A 88 18.40 13.03 -4.47
CA SER A 88 19.69 12.50 -4.02
C SER A 88 20.09 11.22 -4.78
N ILE A 89 19.11 10.44 -5.24
CA ILE A 89 19.29 9.16 -5.92
C ILE A 89 18.40 9.09 -7.17
N ASN A 90 18.89 8.44 -8.23
CA ASN A 90 18.11 8.14 -9.42
C ASN A 90 17.10 7.00 -9.15
N LEU A 91 15.88 7.13 -9.67
CA LEU A 91 14.78 6.17 -9.47
C LEU A 91 15.19 4.71 -9.75
N ALA A 92 15.90 4.46 -10.85
CA ALA A 92 16.31 3.12 -11.26
C ALA A 92 17.21 2.40 -10.23
N ARG A 93 17.85 3.13 -9.31
CA ARG A 93 18.68 2.56 -8.23
C ARG A 93 17.88 2.23 -6.96
N SER A 94 16.69 2.79 -6.83
CA SER A 94 15.79 2.59 -5.68
C SER A 94 14.72 1.51 -5.93
N ILE A 95 14.47 1.18 -7.18
CA ILE A 95 13.55 0.11 -7.58
C ILE A 95 14.38 -1.15 -7.85
N LYS A 96 13.93 -2.27 -7.30
CA LYS A 96 14.54 -3.58 -7.51
C LYS A 96 13.58 -4.48 -8.28
N ALA A 97 14.02 -5.00 -9.42
CA ALA A 97 13.33 -6.11 -10.07
C ALA A 97 13.53 -7.37 -9.24
N ILE A 98 12.43 -8.02 -8.85
CA ILE A 98 12.45 -9.24 -8.04
C ILE A 98 12.23 -10.45 -8.93
N GLU A 99 11.18 -10.39 -9.74
CA GLU A 99 10.76 -11.43 -10.68
C GLU A 99 10.21 -10.76 -11.96
N GLU A 100 9.90 -11.56 -12.97
CA GLU A 100 9.17 -11.08 -14.15
C GLU A 100 7.87 -10.38 -13.73
N ASN A 101 7.64 -9.18 -14.26
CA ASN A 101 6.48 -8.34 -13.95
C ASN A 101 6.33 -7.92 -12.47
N PHE A 102 7.36 -8.09 -11.63
CA PHE A 102 7.29 -7.76 -10.21
C PHE A 102 8.53 -6.98 -9.73
N TRP A 103 8.29 -5.74 -9.31
CA TRP A 103 9.28 -4.83 -8.76
C TRP A 103 8.96 -4.48 -7.31
N TYR A 104 10.00 -4.09 -6.58
CA TYR A 104 9.91 -3.72 -5.19
C TYR A 104 10.72 -2.45 -4.89
N ALA A 105 10.19 -1.60 -4.03
CA ALA A 105 10.87 -0.42 -3.50
C ALA A 105 10.49 -0.20 -2.03
N THR A 106 11.27 0.60 -1.32
CA THR A 106 10.93 1.09 0.02
C THR A 106 10.69 2.60 -0.01
N SER A 107 9.82 3.11 0.85
CA SER A 107 9.54 4.55 0.96
C SER A 107 9.46 5.06 2.40
N VAL A 108 10.09 4.37 3.34
CA VAL A 108 10.08 4.71 4.78
C VAL A 108 10.58 6.13 5.03
N LYS A 109 11.50 6.64 4.22
CA LYS A 109 12.05 7.99 4.39
C LYS A 109 11.17 9.08 3.77
N LEU A 110 10.23 8.73 2.89
CA LEU A 110 9.44 9.71 2.15
C LEU A 110 8.62 10.62 3.08
N ARG A 111 7.98 10.04 4.10
CA ARG A 111 7.15 10.78 5.06
C ARG A 111 7.93 11.87 5.81
N PRO A 112 9.10 11.58 6.42
CA PRO A 112 9.99 12.62 6.93
C PRO A 112 10.34 13.68 5.90
N GLU A 113 10.71 13.31 4.67
CA GLU A 113 11.08 14.29 3.63
C GLU A 113 9.92 15.21 3.24
N ILE A 114 8.68 14.73 3.28
CA ILE A 114 7.48 15.54 3.05
C ILE A 114 7.26 16.50 4.22
N ALA A 115 7.35 16.01 5.46
CA ALA A 115 7.15 16.85 6.65
C ALA A 115 8.14 18.02 6.71
N HIS A 116 9.39 17.79 6.28
CA HIS A 116 10.43 18.83 6.20
C HIS A 116 10.40 19.64 4.89
N ARG A 117 9.43 19.39 4.00
CA ARG A 117 9.29 20.07 2.68
C ARG A 117 10.50 19.89 1.75
N PHE A 118 11.20 18.76 1.85
CA PHE A 118 12.32 18.40 0.99
C PHE A 118 11.93 17.53 -0.19
N ALA A 119 10.82 16.79 -0.09
CA ALA A 119 10.27 16.00 -1.20
C ALA A 119 9.82 16.90 -2.35
N LYS A 120 10.15 16.49 -3.59
CA LYS A 120 9.90 17.27 -4.81
C LYS A 120 9.01 16.51 -5.78
N TYR A 121 8.17 17.23 -6.51
CA TYR A 121 7.50 16.72 -7.70
C TYR A 121 8.50 16.47 -8.84
N PRO A 122 8.16 15.63 -9.85
CA PRO A 122 6.85 15.00 -10.09
C PRO A 122 6.53 13.81 -9.17
N GLN A 123 5.29 13.31 -9.23
CA GLN A 123 4.81 12.11 -8.55
C GLN A 123 5.51 10.84 -9.08
N LEU A 124 5.40 9.71 -8.36
CA LEU A 124 6.10 8.47 -8.72
C LEU A 124 5.64 7.90 -10.06
N ASP A 125 4.34 7.83 -10.33
CA ASP A 125 3.76 7.41 -11.62
C ASP A 125 4.41 8.15 -12.81
N GLN A 126 4.53 9.47 -12.72
CA GLN A 126 5.17 10.29 -13.74
C GLN A 126 6.68 10.06 -13.81
N ARG A 127 7.35 9.83 -12.67
CA ARG A 127 8.79 9.50 -12.66
C ARG A 127 9.05 8.16 -13.34
N LEU A 128 8.18 7.16 -13.15
CA LEU A 128 8.28 5.86 -13.83
C LEU A 128 8.22 6.03 -15.35
N VAL A 129 7.23 6.78 -15.85
CA VAL A 129 7.11 7.11 -17.28
C VAL A 129 8.34 7.84 -17.81
N ASN A 130 8.86 8.83 -17.07
CA ASN A 130 10.04 9.59 -17.47
C ASN A 130 11.30 8.73 -17.54
N HIS A 131 11.37 7.67 -16.73
CA HIS A 131 12.48 6.72 -16.70
C HIS A 131 12.24 5.49 -17.58
N GLU A 132 11.16 5.47 -18.37
CA GLU A 132 10.79 4.34 -19.24
C GLU A 132 10.67 3.02 -18.48
N ILE A 133 10.24 3.10 -17.20
CA ILE A 133 9.95 1.95 -16.36
C ILE A 133 8.46 1.69 -16.45
N ASP A 134 8.11 0.61 -17.13
CA ASP A 134 6.73 0.33 -17.49
C ASP A 134 6.04 -0.50 -16.40
N ILE A 135 5.14 0.14 -15.65
CA ILE A 135 4.44 -0.41 -14.49
C ILE A 135 2.95 -0.09 -14.65
N ASP A 136 2.11 -1.12 -14.54
CA ASP A 136 0.66 -0.96 -14.64
C ASP A 136 0.07 -0.56 -13.28
N TYR A 137 0.53 -1.21 -12.20
CA TYR A 137 0.02 -1.01 -10.85
C TYR A 137 1.12 -0.71 -9.85
N ILE A 138 0.91 0.34 -9.05
CA ILE A 138 1.72 0.63 -7.86
C ILE A 138 0.90 0.22 -6.65
N VAL A 139 1.33 -0.81 -5.92
CA VAL A 139 0.66 -1.26 -4.69
C VAL A 139 1.47 -0.79 -3.50
N PHE A 140 0.85 -0.05 -2.58
CA PHE A 140 1.50 0.33 -1.33
C PHE A 140 0.56 0.05 -0.15
N PRO A 141 0.88 -0.97 0.68
CA PRO A 141 0.19 -1.15 1.95
C PRO A 141 0.65 -0.12 2.99
N THR A 142 -0.26 0.37 3.81
CA THR A 142 0.05 1.39 4.82
C THR A 142 -0.82 1.23 6.08
N ILE A 143 -0.25 1.60 7.22
CA ILE A 143 -0.94 1.73 8.52
C ILE A 143 -1.28 3.20 8.85
N ASP A 144 -0.92 4.15 7.99
CA ASP A 144 -1.17 5.58 8.18
C ASP A 144 -1.41 6.28 6.83
N PRO A 145 -2.61 6.15 6.24
CA PRO A 145 -2.91 6.58 4.86
C PRO A 145 -3.13 8.10 4.75
N GLN A 146 -2.15 8.90 5.16
CA GLN A 146 -2.24 10.35 5.05
C GLN A 146 -2.27 10.80 3.59
N ALA A 147 -3.31 11.54 3.21
CA ALA A 147 -3.57 11.89 1.82
C ALA A 147 -2.40 12.63 1.14
N ASN A 148 -1.66 13.47 1.87
CA ASN A 148 -0.49 14.18 1.36
C ASN A 148 0.64 13.24 0.92
N ILE A 149 0.83 12.09 1.56
CA ILE A 149 1.86 11.12 1.22
C ILE A 149 1.40 10.28 0.05
N VAL A 150 0.15 9.83 0.10
CA VAL A 150 -0.46 9.07 -0.99
C VAL A 150 -0.38 9.84 -2.31
N ALA A 151 -0.57 11.17 -2.26
CA ALA A 151 -0.44 12.05 -3.42
C ALA A 151 0.96 12.12 -4.03
N TYR A 152 2.03 11.64 -3.38
CA TYR A 152 3.35 11.53 -4.02
C TYR A 152 3.50 10.27 -4.88
N TYR A 153 2.68 9.24 -4.66
CA TYR A 153 2.75 8.02 -5.45
C TYR A 153 2.07 8.14 -6.82
N GLY A 154 1.04 8.99 -6.94
CA GLY A 154 0.44 9.28 -8.23
C GLY A 154 -0.88 10.03 -8.16
N SER A 155 -1.51 10.15 -9.32
CA SER A 155 -2.76 10.89 -9.51
C SER A 155 -4.00 9.97 -9.56
N ASN A 156 -3.87 8.77 -10.13
CA ASN A 156 -4.94 7.78 -10.24
C ASN A 156 -4.92 6.80 -9.05
N ILE A 157 -5.45 7.22 -7.91
CA ILE A 157 -5.36 6.47 -6.64
C ILE A 157 -6.68 5.78 -6.30
N LYS A 158 -6.68 4.45 -6.32
CA LYS A 158 -7.70 3.61 -5.72
C LYS A 158 -7.34 3.32 -4.25
N ARG A 159 -8.29 3.50 -3.34
CA ARG A 159 -8.09 3.30 -1.90
C ARG A 159 -8.95 2.17 -1.38
N ILE A 160 -8.32 1.24 -0.67
CA ILE A 160 -8.95 0.09 -0.05
C ILE A 160 -8.60 0.12 1.44
N LEU A 161 -9.62 0.08 2.28
CA LEU A 161 -9.48 -0.05 3.72
C LEU A 161 -9.69 -1.50 4.14
N VAL A 162 -8.71 -2.06 4.84
CA VAL A 162 -8.78 -3.38 5.44
C VAL A 162 -8.83 -3.21 6.95
N THR A 163 -9.85 -3.76 7.59
CA THR A 163 -10.00 -3.63 9.05
C THR A 163 -10.54 -4.89 9.68
N ALA A 164 -10.12 -5.17 10.92
CA ALA A 164 -10.68 -6.27 11.68
C ALA A 164 -12.04 -5.90 12.27
N SER A 165 -12.85 -6.91 12.60
CA SER A 165 -14.21 -6.72 13.12
C SER A 165 -14.29 -6.20 14.57
N ASP A 166 -13.16 -6.11 15.29
CA ASP A 166 -13.12 -5.66 16.67
C ASP A 166 -13.29 -4.13 16.80
N GLN A 167 -13.77 -3.68 17.96
CA GLN A 167 -14.14 -2.28 18.17
C GLN A 167 -12.95 -1.32 18.04
N ASP A 168 -11.73 -1.74 18.42
CA ASP A 168 -10.57 -0.85 18.38
C ASP A 168 -10.04 -0.70 16.95
N SER A 169 -10.08 -1.76 16.16
CA SER A 169 -9.86 -1.71 14.71
C SER A 169 -10.88 -0.81 14.02
N LEU A 170 -12.17 -0.91 14.34
CA LEU A 170 -13.19 -0.03 13.76
C LEU A 170 -13.00 1.46 14.12
N LYS A 171 -12.53 1.76 15.34
CA LYS A 171 -12.17 3.14 15.72
C LYS A 171 -10.98 3.65 14.91
N LYS A 172 -9.93 2.83 14.74
CA LYS A 172 -8.78 3.17 13.90
C LYS A 172 -9.20 3.37 12.43
N ALA A 173 -10.09 2.51 11.93
CA ALA A 173 -10.65 2.60 10.59
C ALA A 173 -11.32 3.97 10.37
N MET A 174 -12.12 4.46 11.31
CA MET A 174 -12.71 5.80 11.22
C MET A 174 -11.68 6.93 11.09
N VAL A 175 -10.54 6.82 11.79
CA VAL A 175 -9.44 7.80 11.64
C VAL A 175 -8.83 7.70 10.24
N MET A 176 -8.59 6.50 9.74
CA MET A 176 -8.05 6.26 8.40
C MET A 176 -8.99 6.75 7.30
N ILE A 177 -10.30 6.51 7.42
CA ILE A 177 -11.32 7.04 6.49
C ILE A 177 -11.22 8.55 6.43
N ARG A 178 -11.17 9.22 7.59
CA ARG A 178 -11.02 10.68 7.65
C ARG A 178 -9.72 11.14 6.96
N GLN A 179 -8.60 10.46 7.19
CA GLN A 179 -7.31 10.81 6.57
C GLN A 179 -7.35 10.67 5.05
N MET A 180 -8.02 9.62 4.53
CA MET A 180 -8.13 9.36 3.10
C MET A 180 -9.12 10.29 2.40
N ALA A 181 -10.23 10.64 3.06
CA ALA A 181 -11.28 11.50 2.52
C ALA A 181 -10.80 12.93 2.19
N ILE A 182 -9.69 13.41 2.78
CA ILE A 182 -9.18 14.77 2.59
C ILE A 182 -8.93 15.12 1.11
N LEU A 183 -8.46 14.15 0.31
CA LEU A 183 -8.15 14.35 -1.11
C LEU A 183 -8.94 13.39 -2.03
N GLN A 184 -10.02 12.79 -1.52
CA GLN A 184 -10.89 11.91 -2.29
C GLN A 184 -12.22 12.61 -2.48
N ILE A 185 -12.53 12.99 -3.73
CA ILE A 185 -13.67 13.87 -4.01
C ILE A 185 -14.87 13.10 -4.60
N ASP A 186 -14.67 11.97 -5.29
CA ASP A 186 -15.73 11.42 -6.15
C ASP A 186 -15.94 9.89 -6.15
N GLU A 187 -15.30 9.11 -5.26
CA GLU A 187 -15.49 7.64 -5.22
C GLU A 187 -15.72 7.15 -3.78
N PRO A 188 -16.69 6.25 -3.53
CA PRO A 188 -16.85 5.64 -2.20
C PRO A 188 -15.61 4.83 -1.82
N LEU A 189 -15.22 4.90 -0.55
CA LEU A 189 -14.08 4.13 -0.07
C LEU A 189 -14.45 2.66 0.04
N SER A 190 -13.66 1.82 -0.63
CA SER A 190 -13.78 0.37 -0.63
C SER A 190 -13.28 -0.22 0.69
N VAL A 191 -14.09 -1.05 1.35
CA VAL A 191 -13.79 -1.65 2.68
C VAL A 191 -13.86 -3.17 2.63
N LEU A 192 -12.87 -3.80 3.27
CA LEU A 192 -12.79 -5.24 3.47
C LEU A 192 -12.69 -5.53 4.97
N ILE A 193 -13.60 -6.37 5.47
CA ILE A 193 -13.60 -6.80 6.87
C ILE A 193 -12.87 -8.14 7.01
N VAL A 194 -12.00 -8.23 8.01
CA VAL A 194 -11.17 -9.41 8.28
C VAL A 194 -11.46 -9.95 9.67
N GLY A 195 -11.65 -11.26 9.77
CA GLY A 195 -11.95 -11.91 11.05
C GLY A 195 -13.41 -11.75 11.48
N GLY A 196 -13.72 -12.12 12.72
CA GLY A 196 -15.09 -12.35 13.16
C GLY A 196 -15.48 -13.82 13.05
N GLU A 197 -16.47 -14.23 13.85
CA GLU A 197 -16.86 -15.63 13.99
C GLU A 197 -17.43 -16.20 12.68
N ASP A 198 -18.23 -15.39 11.99
CA ASP A 198 -18.91 -15.71 10.74
C ASP A 198 -19.09 -14.48 9.84
N GLU A 199 -19.65 -14.72 8.64
CA GLU A 199 -19.93 -13.68 7.65
C GLU A 199 -20.92 -12.64 8.17
N ALA A 200 -21.92 -13.07 8.94
CA ALA A 200 -22.92 -12.19 9.52
C ALA A 200 -22.29 -11.18 10.49
N ALA A 201 -21.37 -11.62 11.34
CA ALA A 201 -20.59 -10.75 12.22
C ALA A 201 -19.73 -9.77 11.41
N GLY A 202 -19.12 -10.24 10.31
CA GLY A 202 -18.37 -9.40 9.37
C GLY A 202 -19.23 -8.29 8.76
N SER A 203 -20.40 -8.64 8.21
CA SER A 203 -21.35 -7.67 7.65
C SER A 203 -21.86 -6.68 8.70
N GLN A 204 -22.15 -7.15 9.93
CA GLN A 204 -22.54 -6.25 11.02
C GLN A 204 -21.43 -5.26 11.40
N ALA A 205 -20.17 -5.69 11.38
CA ALA A 205 -19.03 -4.80 11.63
C ALA A 205 -18.91 -3.73 10.52
N PHE A 206 -19.09 -4.12 9.25
CA PHE A 206 -19.15 -3.18 8.14
C PHE A 206 -20.30 -2.18 8.32
N GLU A 207 -21.53 -2.64 8.60
CA GLU A 207 -22.69 -1.75 8.77
C GLU A 207 -22.47 -0.73 9.89
N LYS A 208 -21.86 -1.15 11.00
CA LYS A 208 -21.49 -0.21 12.09
C LYS A 208 -20.52 0.86 11.61
N LEU A 209 -19.49 0.46 10.85
CA LEU A 209 -18.50 1.39 10.29
C LEU A 209 -19.11 2.33 9.24
N HIS A 210 -19.93 1.78 8.35
CA HIS A 210 -20.63 2.54 7.30
C HIS A 210 -21.55 3.60 7.90
N ASN A 211 -22.40 3.22 8.85
CA ASN A 211 -23.30 4.16 9.53
C ASN A 211 -22.53 5.25 10.30
N ALA A 212 -21.41 4.90 10.94
CA ALA A 212 -20.55 5.87 11.61
C ALA A 212 -19.87 6.83 10.60
N SER A 213 -19.40 6.31 9.47
CA SER A 213 -18.77 7.09 8.40
C SER A 213 -19.73 8.07 7.74
N VAL A 214 -20.93 7.61 7.38
CA VAL A 214 -21.97 8.48 6.79
C VAL A 214 -22.40 9.57 7.79
N SER A 215 -22.61 9.20 9.05
CA SER A 215 -23.06 10.14 10.09
C SER A 215 -21.99 11.19 10.46
N ALA A 216 -20.72 10.79 10.55
CA ALA A 216 -19.65 11.67 11.05
C ALA A 216 -18.87 12.38 9.94
N LEU A 217 -18.76 11.79 8.75
CA LEU A 217 -17.89 12.25 7.68
C LEU A 217 -18.63 12.50 6.36
N GLU A 218 -19.92 12.16 6.27
CA GLU A 218 -20.70 12.20 5.01
C GLU A 218 -20.05 11.36 3.90
N GLN A 219 -19.30 10.32 4.29
CA GLN A 219 -18.57 9.44 3.36
C GLN A 219 -19.24 8.05 3.30
N PRO A 220 -19.91 7.71 2.18
CA PRO A 220 -20.40 6.35 1.99
C PRO A 220 -19.23 5.39 1.75
N LEU A 221 -19.34 4.18 2.32
CA LEU A 221 -18.37 3.10 2.16
C LEU A 221 -18.94 2.01 1.26
N ASP A 222 -18.10 1.40 0.43
CA ASP A 222 -18.43 0.25 -0.41
C ASP A 222 -17.92 -1.04 0.24
N PHE A 223 -18.80 -2.03 0.43
CA PHE A 223 -18.42 -3.31 1.03
C PHE A 223 -17.87 -4.25 -0.06
N ILE A 224 -16.56 -4.50 -0.04
CA ILE A 224 -15.93 -5.45 -0.97
C ILE A 224 -16.15 -6.89 -0.52
N GLY A 225 -16.23 -7.10 0.80
CA GLY A 225 -16.52 -8.42 1.36
C GLY A 225 -15.98 -8.62 2.76
N TRP A 226 -16.16 -9.86 3.22
CA TRP A 226 -15.67 -10.36 4.48
C TRP A 226 -14.80 -11.58 4.26
N ILE A 227 -13.74 -11.68 5.06
CA ILE A 227 -12.85 -12.83 5.02
C ILE A 227 -12.63 -13.36 6.42
N LYS A 228 -12.93 -14.66 6.58
CA LYS A 228 -12.61 -15.40 7.79
C LYS A 228 -11.11 -15.38 8.02
N ALA A 229 -10.69 -14.81 9.15
CA ALA A 229 -9.30 -14.84 9.57
C ALA A 229 -9.13 -15.94 10.61
N LEU A 230 -8.12 -16.77 10.42
CA LEU A 230 -7.70 -17.72 11.44
C LEU A 230 -6.57 -17.05 12.22
N THR A 231 -6.73 -16.88 13.52
CA THR A 231 -5.61 -16.50 14.39
C THR A 231 -4.83 -17.77 14.71
N ALA A 232 -3.56 -17.81 14.32
CA ALA A 232 -2.65 -18.88 14.72
C ALA A 232 -1.86 -18.44 15.94
N GLU A 233 -1.69 -19.35 16.90
CA GLU A 233 -0.80 -19.13 18.03
C GLU A 233 0.65 -19.17 17.54
N ARG A 234 1.40 -18.12 17.82
CA ARG A 234 2.81 -18.04 17.44
C ARG A 234 3.62 -18.95 18.34
N VAL A 235 4.46 -19.77 17.71
CA VAL A 235 5.36 -20.70 18.39
C VAL A 235 6.82 -20.39 18.05
N GLU A 236 7.69 -20.45 19.03
CA GLU A 236 9.14 -20.41 18.90
C GLU A 236 9.69 -21.83 19.00
N LEU A 237 10.59 -22.18 18.09
CA LEU A 237 11.34 -23.42 18.20
C LEU A 237 12.39 -23.23 19.30
N ASP A 238 12.29 -24.02 20.35
CA ASP A 238 13.34 -24.10 21.36
C ASP A 238 14.57 -24.78 20.74
N PRO A 239 15.71 -24.11 20.63
CA PRO A 239 16.90 -24.69 20.01
C PRO A 239 17.53 -25.81 20.85
N ASP A 240 17.20 -25.92 22.14
CA ASP A 240 17.80 -26.90 23.05
C ASP A 240 17.08 -28.26 22.99
N ASP A 241 15.76 -28.28 22.75
CA ASP A 241 14.97 -29.51 22.68
C ASP A 241 14.13 -29.69 21.40
N LEU A 242 14.19 -28.72 20.47
CA LEU A 242 13.45 -28.69 19.20
C LEU A 242 11.93 -28.75 19.36
N THR A 243 11.40 -28.39 20.53
CA THR A 243 9.96 -28.28 20.75
C THR A 243 9.43 -26.92 20.32
N TRP A 244 8.16 -26.87 19.91
CA TRP A 244 7.47 -25.66 19.55
C TRP A 244 6.76 -25.11 20.79
N ASN A 245 7.26 -24.01 21.34
CA ASN A 245 6.76 -23.40 22.55
C ASN A 245 6.05 -22.08 22.24
N PRO A 246 4.96 -21.71 22.95
CA PRO A 246 4.36 -20.39 22.82
C PRO A 246 5.39 -19.29 23.06
N VAL A 247 5.32 -18.20 22.28
CA VAL A 247 6.25 -17.07 22.40
C VAL A 247 6.27 -16.53 23.83
N SER A 248 7.47 -16.41 24.41
CA SER A 248 7.62 -15.89 25.78
C SER A 248 7.50 -14.35 25.86
N LYS A 249 7.61 -13.64 24.72
CA LYS A 249 7.52 -12.18 24.62
C LYS A 249 6.87 -11.75 23.30
N GLY A 250 5.96 -10.77 23.35
CA GLY A 250 5.29 -10.19 22.18
C GLY A 250 3.82 -10.62 22.05
N GLU A 251 3.19 -10.32 20.92
CA GLU A 251 1.84 -10.81 20.63
C GLU A 251 1.87 -12.33 20.36
N THR A 252 0.95 -13.04 21.00
CA THR A 252 0.86 -14.51 20.98
C THR A 252 0.08 -15.03 19.78
N HIS A 253 -0.63 -14.17 19.06
CA HIS A 253 -1.50 -14.57 17.96
C HIS A 253 -1.20 -13.74 16.72
N GLU A 254 -1.04 -14.40 15.57
CA GLU A 254 -0.88 -13.76 14.27
C GLU A 254 -2.08 -14.08 13.37
N PHE A 255 -2.47 -13.12 12.52
CA PHE A 255 -3.53 -13.33 11.54
C PHE A 255 -3.02 -14.16 10.36
N VAL A 256 -3.65 -15.30 10.12
CA VAL A 256 -3.46 -16.10 8.92
C VAL A 256 -4.50 -15.70 7.88
N MET A 257 -4.04 -15.03 6.83
CA MET A 257 -4.89 -14.62 5.70
C MET A 257 -5.08 -15.79 4.72
N PRO A 258 -6.33 -16.20 4.43
CA PRO A 258 -6.60 -17.32 3.52
C PRO A 258 -6.30 -16.94 2.06
N MET A 259 -5.93 -17.89 1.20
CA MET A 259 -5.60 -17.61 -0.21
C MET A 259 -6.69 -16.86 -1.01
N GLY A 260 -7.97 -17.07 -0.68
CA GLY A 260 -9.09 -16.37 -1.33
C GLY A 260 -9.08 -14.86 -1.11
N PHE A 261 -8.40 -14.41 -0.05
CA PHE A 261 -8.28 -13.02 0.34
C PHE A 261 -7.66 -12.16 -0.76
N PHE A 262 -6.52 -12.60 -1.28
CA PHE A 262 -5.76 -11.83 -2.27
C PHE A 262 -6.50 -11.75 -3.60
N LYS A 263 -7.23 -12.81 -3.97
CA LYS A 263 -8.06 -12.84 -5.19
C LYS A 263 -9.19 -11.82 -5.13
N ALA A 264 -9.86 -11.67 -3.98
CA ALA A 264 -10.95 -10.71 -3.84
C ALA A 264 -10.46 -9.26 -4.00
N ILE A 265 -9.34 -8.91 -3.37
CA ILE A 265 -8.73 -7.59 -3.52
C ILE A 265 -8.25 -7.37 -4.96
N SER A 266 -7.52 -8.32 -5.54
CA SER A 266 -7.02 -8.19 -6.91
C SER A 266 -8.16 -8.04 -7.92
N ALA A 267 -9.24 -8.82 -7.80
CA ALA A 267 -10.39 -8.74 -8.70
C ALA A 267 -11.01 -7.33 -8.69
N LYS A 268 -11.19 -6.72 -7.51
CA LYS A 268 -11.70 -5.35 -7.40
C LYS A 268 -10.71 -4.34 -7.97
N ILE A 269 -9.41 -4.58 -7.87
CA ILE A 269 -8.38 -3.67 -8.41
C ILE A 269 -8.35 -3.71 -9.95
N THR A 270 -8.48 -4.89 -10.54
CA THR A 270 -8.37 -5.12 -11.98
C THR A 270 -9.69 -4.98 -12.75
N SER A 271 -10.84 -5.08 -12.08
CA SER A 271 -12.16 -4.75 -12.64
C SER A 271 -12.32 -3.25 -12.85
#